data_AF-A0A917YN14-F1
#
_entry.id   AF-A0A917YN14-F1
#
_cell.length_a   1.000
_cell.length_b   1.000
_cell.length_c   1.000
_cell.angle_alpha   90.00
_cell.angle_beta   90.00
_cell.angle_gamma   90.00
#
_symmetry.space_group_name_H-M   'P 1'
#
loop_
_entity.id
_entity.type
_entity.pdbx_description
1 polymer ?
#
loop_
_entity_poly.entity_id
_entity_poly.type
_entity_poly.pdbx_seq_one_letter_code
_entity_poly.pdbx_strand_id
1 'polypeptide(L)'
;MHRLDLQFCAPDWTKHAPSCPVRVGGWIFVKPKGKSKRTVMIPPPLIPLLKLHQEAQQSERQAAGEAWQDYDLVWCNPDGRPIDAGQDWDEWKGLLRLAEVDEDARVHDARHTAATLLIEQGVDISVVQEILGHSQLTTTKRYTHITASLSNDAAARMGRALWG
;
A
#
# COMPACT_ATOMS: atom_id res chain seq x y z
N MET A 1 27.17 2.20 37.51
CA MET A 1 27.43 2.60 36.11
C MET A 1 27.57 1.32 35.29
N HIS A 2 26.44 0.64 35.01
CA HIS A 2 26.45 -0.62 34.26
C HIS A 2 26.27 -0.32 32.78
N ARG A 3 27.35 -0.51 32.03
CA ARG A 3 27.39 -0.39 30.57
C ARG A 3 26.69 -1.63 30.03
N LEU A 4 25.49 -1.46 29.47
CA LEU A 4 24.77 -2.50 28.73
C LEU A 4 25.65 -2.87 27.51
N ASP A 5 26.10 -4.11 27.48
CA ASP A 5 26.79 -4.70 26.33
C ASP A 5 25.82 -4.76 25.14
N LEU A 6 25.86 -3.75 24.27
CA LEU A 6 25.15 -3.75 23.00
C LEU A 6 25.84 -4.76 22.07
N GLN A 7 25.32 -5.98 21.98
CA GLN A 7 25.75 -6.96 20.99
C GLN A 7 25.32 -6.48 19.59
N PHE A 8 26.29 -5.99 18.82
CA PHE A 8 26.10 -5.68 17.40
C PHE A 8 25.99 -6.99 16.60
N CYS A 9 25.12 -6.99 15.59
CA CYS A 9 24.99 -8.10 14.66
C CYS A 9 26.27 -8.27 13.82
N ALA A 10 26.72 -9.52 13.63
CA ALA A 10 27.85 -9.81 12.74
C ALA A 10 27.51 -9.43 11.28
N PRO A 11 28.49 -8.97 10.47
CA PRO A 11 28.27 -8.49 9.10
C PRO A 11 27.66 -9.53 8.14
N ASP A 12 27.73 -10.82 8.47
CA ASP A 12 27.27 -11.97 7.69
C ASP A 12 25.94 -12.56 8.20
N TRP A 13 25.25 -11.88 9.13
CA TRP A 13 24.03 -12.39 9.72
C TRP A 13 22.83 -12.29 8.76
N THR A 14 22.37 -13.46 8.28
CA THR A 14 21.29 -13.62 7.29
C THR A 14 19.92 -14.01 7.86
N LYS A 15 19.75 -14.13 9.19
CA LYS A 15 18.44 -14.44 9.81
C LYS A 15 17.67 -13.16 10.13
N HIS A 16 16.34 -13.27 10.08
CA HIS A 16 15.38 -12.19 9.85
C HIS A 16 15.62 -10.88 10.64
N ALA A 17 15.51 -9.76 9.92
CA ALA A 17 15.56 -8.39 10.43
C ALA A 17 14.69 -8.06 11.67
N PRO A 18 13.54 -8.71 11.94
CA PRO A 18 12.72 -8.40 13.13
C PRO A 18 13.39 -8.70 14.47
N SER A 19 14.38 -9.62 14.50
CA SER A 19 15.08 -10.03 15.73
C SER A 19 16.41 -9.32 15.97
N CYS A 20 16.74 -8.30 15.16
CA CYS A 20 17.97 -7.53 15.32
C CYS A 20 17.81 -6.45 16.41
N PRO A 21 18.55 -6.53 17.54
CA PRO A 21 18.38 -5.59 18.64
C PRO A 21 18.96 -4.19 18.37
N VAL A 22 19.81 -4.02 17.35
CA VAL A 22 20.52 -2.75 17.09
C VAL A 22 20.10 -2.10 15.76
N ARG A 23 19.33 -2.79 14.90
CA ARG A 23 18.95 -2.39 13.52
C ARG A 23 19.96 -1.43 12.86
N VAL A 24 21.25 -1.78 12.87
CA VAL A 24 22.26 -1.06 12.09
C VAL A 24 22.25 -1.64 10.69
N GLY A 25 21.32 -1.16 9.88
CA GLY A 25 21.18 -1.56 8.49
C GLY A 25 20.60 -0.42 7.67
N GLY A 26 21.20 -0.15 6.51
CA GLY A 26 20.63 0.73 5.51
C GLY A 26 19.52 0.04 4.72
N TRP A 27 18.86 0.82 3.86
CA TRP A 27 17.83 0.33 2.94
C TRP A 27 18.45 -0.58 1.87
N ILE A 28 17.80 -1.73 1.61
CA ILE A 28 18.13 -2.57 0.47
C ILE A 28 16.90 -2.71 -0.44
N PHE A 29 17.07 -2.35 -1.72
CA PHE A 29 16.05 -2.62 -2.72
C PHE A 29 16.08 -4.09 -3.09
N VAL A 30 15.04 -4.82 -2.69
CA VAL A 30 14.87 -6.22 -3.06
C VAL A 30 14.08 -6.32 -4.36
N LYS A 31 14.56 -7.12 -5.31
CA LYS A 31 13.78 -7.45 -6.50
C LYS A 31 12.60 -8.34 -6.07
N PRO A 32 11.38 -8.11 -6.59
CA PRO A 32 10.27 -9.03 -6.37
C PRO A 32 10.67 -10.45 -6.79
N LYS A 33 10.33 -11.44 -5.96
CA LYS A 33 10.57 -12.86 -6.29
C LYS A 33 9.61 -13.29 -7.41
N GLY A 34 9.97 -13.06 -8.67
CA GLY A 34 9.20 -13.46 -9.86
C GLY A 34 8.95 -12.35 -10.89
N LYS A 35 8.12 -12.65 -11.91
CA LYS A 35 7.88 -11.84 -13.12
C LYS A 35 6.93 -10.63 -12.99
N SER A 36 6.39 -10.32 -11.82
CA SER A 36 5.23 -9.42 -11.78
C SER A 36 5.61 -7.94 -11.73
N LYS A 37 5.99 -7.36 -12.88
CA LYS A 37 5.68 -5.95 -13.12
C LYS A 37 4.17 -5.88 -13.29
N ARG A 38 3.49 -5.20 -12.37
CA ARG A 38 2.04 -5.01 -12.44
C ARG A 38 1.74 -3.57 -12.80
N THR A 39 0.82 -3.37 -13.74
CA THR A 39 0.28 -2.05 -14.03
C THR A 39 -0.91 -1.81 -13.11
N VAL A 40 -0.84 -0.76 -12.30
CA VAL A 40 -1.98 -0.33 -11.49
C VAL A 40 -2.75 0.72 -12.27
N MET A 41 -4.04 0.50 -12.48
CA MET A 41 -4.91 1.49 -13.10
C MET A 41 -5.16 2.63 -12.11
N ILE A 42 -4.82 3.85 -12.51
CA ILE A 42 -4.97 5.04 -11.68
C ILE A 42 -6.31 5.71 -12.02
N PRO A 43 -7.21 5.90 -11.04
CA PRO A 43 -8.45 6.66 -11.27
C PRO A 43 -8.14 8.07 -11.80
N PRO A 44 -8.85 8.58 -12.81
CA PRO A 44 -8.59 9.91 -13.37
C PRO A 44 -8.51 11.05 -12.34
N PRO A 45 -9.34 11.08 -11.28
CA PRO A 45 -9.24 12.11 -10.23
C PRO A 45 -7.91 12.10 -9.46
N LEU A 46 -7.18 10.97 -9.43
CA LEU A 46 -5.90 10.86 -8.73
C LEU A 46 -4.73 11.44 -9.55
N ILE A 47 -4.88 11.55 -10.88
CA ILE A 47 -3.83 12.09 -11.77
C ILE A 47 -3.40 13.51 -11.38
N PRO A 48 -4.29 14.50 -11.20
CA PRO A 48 -3.86 15.84 -10.78
C PRO A 48 -3.18 15.84 -9.40
N LEU A 49 -3.62 14.99 -8.47
CA LEU A 49 -3.00 14.88 -7.14
C LEU A 49 -1.56 14.34 -7.21
N LEU A 50 -1.32 13.34 -8.08
CA LEU A 50 0.03 12.82 -8.31
C LEU A 50 0.96 13.83 -8.98
N LYS A 51 0.41 14.71 -9.84
CA LYS A 51 1.19 15.82 -10.43
C LYS A 51 1.57 16.86 -9.38
N LEU A 52 0.63 17.22 -8.50
CA LEU A 52 0.92 18.13 -7.37
C LEU A 52 2.01 17.54 -6.46
N HIS A 53 1.93 16.24 -6.16
CA HIS A 53 2.96 15.54 -5.40
C HIS A 53 4.33 15.59 -6.11
N GLN A 54 4.36 15.35 -7.43
CA GLN A 54 5.58 15.43 -8.22
C GLN A 54 6.20 16.84 -8.19
N GLU A 55 5.40 17.90 -8.28
CA GLU A 55 5.84 19.29 -8.21
C GLU A 55 6.41 19.64 -6.82
N ALA A 56 5.76 19.16 -5.75
CA ALA A 56 6.26 19.30 -4.38
C ALA A 56 7.61 18.60 -4.20
N GLN A 57 7.73 17.35 -4.65
CA GLN A 57 8.97 16.58 -4.59
C GLN A 57 10.11 17.25 -5.39
N GLN A 58 9.81 17.84 -6.56
CA GLN A 58 10.80 18.60 -7.32
C GLN A 58 11.29 19.83 -6.55
N SER A 59 10.39 20.51 -5.84
CA SER A 59 10.73 21.66 -5.00
C SER A 59 11.59 21.24 -3.80
N GLU A 60 11.27 20.11 -3.16
CA GLU A 60 12.08 19.50 -2.10
C GLU A 60 13.47 19.13 -2.61
N ARG A 61 13.56 18.52 -3.80
CA ARG A 61 14.84 18.19 -4.45
C ARG A 61 15.70 19.41 -4.71
N GLN A 62 15.10 20.50 -5.21
CA GLN A 62 15.81 21.76 -5.41
C GLN A 62 16.30 22.36 -4.09
N ALA A 63 15.48 22.30 -3.04
CA ALA A 63 15.82 22.81 -1.72
C ALA A 63 16.92 21.99 -1.03
N ALA A 64 16.91 20.66 -1.18
CA ALA A 64 17.91 19.75 -0.60
C ALA A 64 19.27 19.86 -1.31
N GLY A 65 19.30 20.21 -2.59
CA GLY A 65 20.54 20.40 -3.35
C GLY A 65 21.45 19.17 -3.29
N GLU A 66 22.68 19.35 -2.80
CA GLU A 66 23.66 18.26 -2.67
C GLU A 66 23.28 17.20 -1.62
N ALA A 67 22.36 17.51 -0.70
CA ALA A 67 21.88 16.54 0.28
C ALA A 67 20.88 15.54 -0.29
N TRP A 68 20.35 15.78 -1.50
CA TRP A 68 19.37 14.90 -2.15
C TRP A 68 19.98 13.54 -2.53
N GLN A 69 19.33 12.46 -2.11
CA GLN A 69 19.69 11.09 -2.47
C GLN A 69 18.69 10.53 -3.48
N ASP A 70 19.12 10.38 -4.73
CA ASP A 70 18.24 9.97 -5.81
C ASP A 70 18.09 8.44 -5.87
N TYR A 71 16.92 7.95 -5.46
CA TYR A 71 16.53 6.55 -5.51
C TYR A 71 15.38 6.27 -6.50
N ASP A 72 15.02 7.25 -7.35
CA ASP A 72 13.88 7.16 -8.28
C ASP A 72 12.55 6.76 -7.58
N LEU A 73 12.33 7.31 -6.38
CA LEU A 73 11.17 7.02 -5.56
C LEU A 73 10.02 7.97 -5.86
N VAL A 74 8.80 7.43 -5.93
CA VAL A 74 7.58 8.26 -6.03
C VAL A 74 7.30 8.94 -4.68
N TRP A 75 7.47 8.25 -3.56
CA TRP A 75 7.34 8.80 -2.20
C TRP A 75 8.67 8.68 -1.47
N CYS A 76 9.18 9.80 -0.96
CA CYS A 76 10.45 9.88 -0.25
C CYS A 76 10.39 10.98 0.81
N ASN A 77 11.38 10.98 1.70
CA ASN A 77 11.63 12.12 2.56
C ASN A 77 12.08 13.34 1.73
N PRO A 78 12.02 14.57 2.29
CA PRO A 78 12.46 15.79 1.60
C PRO A 78 13.93 15.79 1.14
N ASP A 79 14.73 14.85 1.61
CA ASP A 79 16.13 14.62 1.21
C ASP A 79 16.30 13.47 0.18
N GLY A 80 15.20 12.95 -0.37
CA GLY A 80 15.19 11.88 -1.36
C GLY A 80 15.31 10.47 -0.78
N ARG A 81 15.60 10.32 0.52
CA ARG A 81 15.73 8.99 1.14
C ARG A 81 14.38 8.27 1.27
N PRO A 82 14.37 6.92 1.34
CA PRO A 82 13.16 6.17 1.63
C PRO A 82 12.50 6.58 2.94
N ILE A 83 11.17 6.49 2.98
CA ILE A 83 10.37 6.65 4.19
C ILE A 83 10.51 5.38 5.03
N ASP A 84 10.77 5.53 6.34
CA ASP A 84 10.86 4.38 7.24
C ASP A 84 9.48 3.79 7.54
N ALA A 85 9.39 2.48 7.76
CA ALA A 85 8.11 1.83 8.05
C ALA A 85 7.43 2.36 9.32
N GLY A 86 8.20 2.79 10.33
CA GLY A 86 7.66 3.46 11.51
C GLY A 86 7.13 4.86 11.19
N GLN A 87 7.86 5.61 10.36
CA GLN A 87 7.43 6.94 9.89
C GLN A 87 6.14 6.85 9.06
N ASP A 88 6.09 5.93 8.10
CA ASP A 88 4.90 5.67 7.27
C ASP A 88 3.70 5.27 8.14
N TRP A 89 3.93 4.47 9.18
CA TRP A 89 2.90 4.11 10.15
C TRP A 89 2.40 5.30 10.97
N ASP A 90 3.31 6.14 11.48
CA ASP A 90 2.95 7.32 12.26
C ASP A 90 2.19 8.34 11.41
N GLU A 91 2.59 8.51 10.15
CA GLU A 91 1.88 9.35 9.17
C GLU A 91 0.48 8.80 8.90
N TRP A 92 0.34 7.50 8.65
CA TRP A 92 -0.95 6.82 8.51
C TRP A 92 -1.87 7.08 9.73
N LYS A 93 -1.34 6.92 10.95
CA LYS A 93 -2.08 7.22 12.19
C LYS A 93 -2.44 8.71 12.32
N GLY A 94 -1.60 9.60 11.81
CA GLY A 94 -1.92 11.02 11.67
C GLY A 94 -3.11 11.27 10.75
N LEU A 95 -3.12 10.64 9.58
CA LEU A 95 -4.21 10.75 8.60
C LEU A 95 -5.53 10.22 9.16
N LEU A 96 -5.52 9.08 9.88
CA LEU A 96 -6.72 8.54 10.52
C LEU A 96 -7.33 9.52 11.53
N ARG A 97 -6.50 10.14 12.38
CA ARG A 97 -6.94 11.16 13.33
C ARG A 97 -7.54 12.38 12.64
N LEU A 98 -6.90 12.87 11.58
CA LEU A 98 -7.40 14.01 10.81
C LEU A 98 -8.73 13.70 10.09
N ALA A 99 -8.92 12.44 9.68
CA ALA A 99 -10.13 11.98 9.03
C ALA A 99 -11.23 11.53 10.00
N GLU A 100 -10.99 11.60 11.32
CA GLU A 100 -11.89 11.12 12.37
C GLU A 100 -12.28 9.64 12.20
N VAL A 101 -11.34 8.83 11.70
CA VAL A 101 -11.47 7.38 11.54
C VAL A 101 -10.83 6.67 12.74
N ASP A 102 -11.34 5.48 13.09
CA ASP A 102 -10.74 4.62 14.12
C ASP A 102 -9.24 4.47 13.90
N GLU A 103 -8.48 4.86 14.91
CA GLU A 103 -7.03 4.83 14.88
C GLU A 103 -6.50 3.39 14.77
N ASP A 104 -7.24 2.37 15.22
CA ASP A 104 -6.82 0.97 15.12
C ASP A 104 -6.86 0.41 13.68
N ALA A 105 -7.42 1.17 12.73
CA ALA A 105 -7.41 0.82 11.32
C ALA A 105 -5.98 0.72 10.77
N ARG A 106 -5.71 -0.34 10.01
CA ARG A 106 -4.41 -0.62 9.41
C ARG A 106 -4.38 -0.12 7.97
N VAL A 107 -3.19 0.13 7.43
CA VAL A 107 -2.99 0.43 6.00
C VAL A 107 -3.64 -0.64 5.10
N HIS A 108 -3.61 -1.90 5.53
CA HIS A 108 -4.23 -3.01 4.79
C HIS A 108 -5.76 -2.93 4.76
N ASP A 109 -6.39 -2.23 5.69
CA ASP A 109 -7.85 -2.04 5.71
C ASP A 109 -8.31 -1.06 4.62
N ALA A 110 -7.46 -0.11 4.22
CA ALA A 110 -7.72 0.73 3.05
C ALA A 110 -7.80 -0.11 1.76
N ARG A 111 -6.87 -1.07 1.60
CA ARG A 111 -6.92 -2.04 0.51
C ARG A 111 -8.17 -2.91 0.59
N HIS A 112 -8.59 -3.28 1.80
CA HIS A 112 -9.80 -4.06 1.97
C HIS A 112 -11.05 -3.27 1.55
N THR A 113 -11.11 -1.99 1.91
CA THR A 113 -12.18 -1.06 1.55
C THR A 113 -12.26 -0.86 0.04
N ALA A 114 -11.12 -0.67 -0.64
CA ALA A 114 -11.09 -0.54 -2.10
C ALA A 114 -11.68 -1.78 -2.81
N ALA A 115 -11.39 -2.98 -2.31
CA ALA A 115 -11.95 -4.21 -2.85
C ALA A 115 -13.47 -4.28 -2.68
N THR A 116 -13.98 -3.95 -1.49
CA THR A 116 -15.41 -3.88 -1.20
C THR A 116 -16.11 -2.91 -2.13
N LEU A 117 -15.60 -1.68 -2.25
CA LEU A 117 -16.18 -0.65 -3.10
C LEU A 117 -16.26 -1.11 -4.57
N LEU A 118 -15.21 -1.72 -5.11
CA LEU A 118 -15.24 -2.24 -6.48
C LEU A 118 -16.31 -3.33 -6.67
N ILE A 119 -16.44 -4.24 -5.70
CA ILE A 119 -17.44 -5.31 -5.73
C ILE A 119 -18.86 -4.73 -5.64
N GLU A 120 -19.08 -3.75 -4.77
CA GLU A 120 -20.37 -3.05 -4.63
C GLU A 120 -20.77 -2.28 -5.89
N GLN A 121 -19.80 -1.75 -6.64
CA GLN A 121 -20.03 -1.15 -7.96
C GLN A 121 -20.25 -2.21 -9.07
N GLY A 122 -20.30 -3.50 -8.72
CA GLY A 122 -20.57 -4.59 -9.65
C GLY A 122 -19.37 -4.97 -10.53
N VAL A 123 -18.15 -4.60 -10.14
CA VAL A 123 -16.93 -5.04 -10.84
C VAL A 123 -16.73 -6.53 -10.61
N ASP A 124 -16.47 -7.26 -11.69
CA ASP A 124 -16.21 -8.70 -11.62
C ASP A 124 -15.06 -9.03 -10.66
N ILE A 125 -15.24 -10.07 -9.86
CA ILE A 125 -14.27 -10.46 -8.83
C ILE A 125 -12.87 -10.78 -9.39
N SER A 126 -12.79 -11.28 -10.62
CA SER A 126 -11.53 -11.55 -11.32
C SER A 126 -10.82 -10.25 -11.68
N VAL A 127 -11.56 -9.22 -12.10
CA VAL A 127 -11.03 -7.88 -12.37
C VAL A 127 -10.54 -7.23 -11.07
N VAL A 128 -11.30 -7.35 -9.98
CA VAL A 128 -10.87 -6.86 -8.65
C VAL A 128 -9.58 -7.55 -8.19
N GLN A 129 -9.45 -8.85 -8.42
CA GLN A 129 -8.21 -9.60 -8.14
C GLN A 129 -7.03 -9.16 -9.01
N GLU A 130 -7.27 -8.77 -10.25
CA GLU A 130 -6.23 -8.24 -11.11
C GLU A 130 -5.77 -6.86 -10.60
N ILE A 131 -6.71 -5.95 -10.33
CA ILE A 131 -6.44 -4.58 -9.87
C ILE A 131 -5.60 -4.58 -8.60
N LEU A 132 -6.00 -5.37 -7.59
CA LEU A 132 -5.34 -5.30 -6.30
C LEU A 132 -3.91 -5.89 -6.38
N GLY A 133 -3.73 -6.96 -7.14
CA GLY A 133 -4.09 -8.10 -6.32
C GLY A 133 -3.28 -9.35 -6.22
N HIS A 134 -4.12 -10.35 -6.07
CA HIS A 134 -3.93 -11.41 -5.13
C HIS A 134 -3.56 -12.63 -5.95
N SER A 135 -2.53 -13.33 -5.52
CA SER A 135 -2.14 -14.60 -6.13
C SER A 135 -3.10 -15.74 -5.77
N GLN A 136 -3.95 -15.57 -4.74
CA GLN A 136 -4.94 -16.57 -4.31
C GLN A 136 -6.32 -15.99 -4.04
N LEU A 137 -7.35 -16.77 -4.42
CA LEU A 137 -8.78 -16.48 -4.27
C LEU A 137 -9.24 -16.36 -2.80
N THR A 138 -8.48 -16.95 -1.87
CA THR A 138 -8.84 -17.05 -0.44
C THR A 138 -8.85 -15.69 0.27
N THR A 139 -8.08 -14.70 -0.21
CA THR A 139 -8.11 -13.32 0.30
C THR A 139 -9.37 -12.56 -0.15
N THR A 140 -10.02 -12.99 -1.24
CA THR A 140 -11.23 -12.33 -1.78
C THR A 140 -12.54 -12.96 -1.26
N LYS A 141 -12.51 -14.19 -0.73
CA LYS A 141 -13.70 -14.83 -0.12
C LYS A 141 -14.28 -14.08 1.09
N ARG A 142 -13.55 -13.14 1.71
CA ARG A 142 -14.13 -12.30 2.77
C ARG A 142 -15.20 -11.33 2.24
N TYR A 143 -15.20 -11.01 0.95
CA TYR A 143 -16.16 -10.09 0.32
C TYR A 143 -17.42 -10.76 -0.21
N THR A 144 -17.47 -12.09 -0.27
CA THR A 144 -18.66 -12.82 -0.72
C THR A 144 -19.82 -12.73 0.26
N HIS A 145 -19.67 -12.10 1.44
CA HIS A 145 -20.81 -11.80 2.31
C HIS A 145 -21.70 -10.66 1.79
N ILE A 146 -21.26 -9.89 0.78
CA ILE A 146 -22.04 -8.83 0.11
C ILE A 146 -23.00 -9.43 -0.95
N THR A 147 -23.03 -10.77 -1.06
CA THR A 147 -23.74 -11.52 -2.10
C THR A 147 -25.26 -11.34 -2.13
N ALA A 148 -25.95 -10.96 -1.04
CA ALA A 148 -27.41 -10.88 -1.09
C ALA A 148 -27.92 -9.82 -2.09
N SER A 149 -27.33 -8.62 -2.07
CA SER A 149 -27.71 -7.52 -2.98
C SER A 149 -27.26 -7.82 -4.42
N LEU A 150 -26.01 -8.28 -4.58
CA LEU A 150 -25.44 -8.63 -5.89
C LEU A 150 -26.14 -9.85 -6.52
N SER A 151 -26.55 -10.84 -5.74
CA SER A 151 -27.30 -12.01 -6.24
C SER A 151 -28.70 -11.61 -6.68
N ASN A 152 -29.35 -10.68 -5.96
CA ASN A 152 -30.64 -10.15 -6.37
C ASN A 152 -30.52 -9.31 -7.66
N ASP A 153 -29.48 -8.48 -7.80
CA ASP A 153 -29.24 -7.74 -9.04
C ASP A 153 -28.86 -8.68 -10.20
N ALA A 154 -28.03 -9.70 -9.96
CA ALA A 154 -27.68 -10.70 -10.97
C ALA A 154 -28.92 -11.50 -11.42
N ALA A 155 -29.77 -11.93 -10.48
CA ALA A 155 -31.04 -12.57 -10.77
C ALA A 155 -31.98 -11.64 -11.54
N ALA A 156 -32.04 -10.35 -11.21
CA ALA A 156 -32.84 -9.37 -11.93
C ALA A 156 -32.29 -9.08 -13.33
N ARG A 157 -30.96 -9.00 -13.52
CA ARG A 157 -30.30 -8.85 -14.83
C ARG A 157 -30.55 -10.07 -15.72
N MET A 158 -30.42 -11.27 -15.17
CA MET A 158 -30.77 -12.51 -15.85
C MET A 158 -32.28 -12.55 -16.17
N GLY A 159 -33.10 -12.09 -15.23
CA GLY A 159 -34.53 -11.85 -15.39
C GLY A 159 -34.83 -11.04 -16.65
N ARG A 160 -34.18 -9.87 -16.76
CA ARG A 160 -34.30 -8.97 -17.91
C ARG A 160 -33.78 -9.58 -19.20
N ALA A 161 -32.59 -10.19 -19.15
CA ALA A 161 -31.95 -10.77 -20.34
C ALA A 161 -32.73 -11.95 -20.93
N LEU A 162 -33.42 -12.73 -20.08
CA LEU A 162 -34.19 -13.91 -20.51
C LEU A 162 -35.67 -13.61 -20.73
N TRP A 163 -36.25 -12.64 -20.02
CA TRP A 163 -37.70 -12.40 -19.99
C TRP A 163 -38.16 -10.93 -20.07
N GLY A 164 -37.26 -9.93 -20.14
CA GLY A 164 -37.60 -8.51 -20.37
C GLY A 164 -37.06 -7.54 -19.31
#